data_AF-A0A4R4UJ70-F1
#
_entry.id   AF-A0A4R4UJ70-F1
#
_cell.length_a   1.000
_cell.length_b   1.000
_cell.length_c   1.000
_cell.angle_alpha   90.00
_cell.angle_beta   90.00
_cell.angle_gamma   90.00
#
_symmetry.space_group_name_H-M   'P 1'
#
loop_
_entity.id
_entity.type
_entity.pdbx_description
1 polymer ?
#
loop_
_entity_poly.entity_id
_entity_poly.type
_entity_poly.pdbx_seq_one_letter_code
_entity_poly.pdbx_strand_id
1 'polypeptide(L)'
;MTSGNIRRSQLISPFGTGAMTVLLDGTSVIAAGLDHWFEGDSADPGEFRIDEWRLQRRLRTSHFRLPPHFNPPTRGPGGIVARTSNIGITVPFLRFPTWSFCPYCKRLQRSPLTLEGKARCLDPKHADRGRGPDMAQVPFVTVCELGHLDDFPWREWVHRAVHPACTGTLRLRSLGGGSLAGQEVSCATCRKRRTLEGVMNTLPSDGGETTVLSNTLERGADFPCSGARPWLGNATEPCSQPLRASLRGASNVYFPLVESSIYLPQSPSSTPERLIKIIRSQGFSSGMSLARARNGGSITVADFREMDSNGIANSYTDEQVSEALAEYLGQEEGDSEHSLDELSLIDWRRPEYEVLRNGLHHPELVVTGSTSPYTAAVTEAFSRVRLVELLRETRALWGFTRLTSADLKLREGKKRLRLSQVAPNRDWLPAYTVNGEGIYLELEPTRLQAWEQEPGVIERAGLLAQRYEAIRQIRGSAERDISPRLILIHTIAHILMNQLIFECGYSTASLRERLFVDPDQERPMAGLLIYTAAGDAEGTMGGLVRMGRPGNLERVWEAALADAGWCSTDPICMETGQAGQGPDSCNLAACHSCALLPETSCEEFNRFLDRGLVVGSLKDSGIGFF
;
A
#
# COMPACT_ATOMS: atom_id res chain seq x y z
N MET A 1 -14.31 8.79 -25.37
CA MET A 1 -13.83 8.48 -24.02
C MET A 1 -13.72 6.98 -23.81
N THR A 2 -12.50 6.50 -23.57
CA THR A 2 -12.27 5.15 -23.06
C THR A 2 -12.51 5.20 -21.56
N SER A 3 -13.49 4.46 -21.04
CA SER A 3 -13.79 4.40 -19.61
C SER A 3 -13.59 2.98 -19.10
N GLY A 4 -13.11 2.84 -17.86
CA GLY A 4 -12.96 1.58 -17.16
C GLY A 4 -13.57 1.65 -15.77
N ASN A 5 -14.03 0.51 -15.27
CA ASN A 5 -14.53 0.39 -13.90
C ASN A 5 -13.40 -0.13 -13.00
N ILE A 6 -13.10 0.61 -11.94
CA ILE A 6 -12.10 0.26 -10.93
C ILE A 6 -12.74 0.42 -9.55
N ARG A 7 -12.48 -0.52 -8.63
CA ARG A 7 -12.98 -0.43 -7.25
C ARG A 7 -12.24 0.69 -6.49
N ARG A 8 -12.90 1.39 -5.58
CA ARG A 8 -12.26 2.50 -4.82
C ARG A 8 -11.04 2.03 -4.03
N SER A 9 -11.11 0.88 -3.38
CA SER A 9 -9.97 0.28 -2.67
C SER A 9 -8.77 0.05 -3.58
N GLN A 10 -9.00 -0.33 -4.83
CA GLN A 10 -7.95 -0.51 -5.83
C GLN A 10 -7.26 0.79 -6.24
N LEU A 11 -7.91 1.95 -6.10
CA LEU A 11 -7.29 3.27 -6.33
C LEU A 11 -6.37 3.71 -5.17
N ILE A 12 -6.31 2.95 -4.09
CA ILE A 12 -5.34 3.12 -3.00
C ILE A 12 -4.23 2.09 -3.14
N SER A 13 -4.59 0.82 -3.31
CA SER A 13 -3.67 -0.26 -3.68
C SER A 13 -4.42 -1.37 -4.41
N PRO A 14 -3.95 -1.86 -5.59
CA PRO A 14 -2.62 -1.61 -6.16
C PRO A 14 -2.56 -0.53 -7.25
N PHE A 15 -3.68 0.07 -7.66
CA PHE A 15 -3.79 0.98 -8.81
C PHE A 15 -3.93 2.47 -8.42
N GLY A 16 -3.20 2.90 -7.37
CA GLY A 16 -3.19 4.29 -6.94
C GLY A 16 -2.43 5.22 -7.89
N THR A 17 -2.29 6.50 -7.52
CA THR A 17 -1.57 7.50 -8.32
C THR A 17 -0.20 6.99 -8.76
N GLY A 18 0.11 7.12 -10.05
CA GLY A 18 1.35 6.64 -10.64
C GLY A 18 1.39 5.15 -10.97
N ALA A 19 0.38 4.36 -10.61
CA ALA A 19 0.27 2.95 -10.99
C ALA A 19 -0.23 2.79 -12.42
N MET A 20 0.30 1.79 -13.13
CA MET A 20 -0.23 1.39 -14.43
C MET A 20 -1.30 0.31 -14.28
N THR A 21 -2.31 0.35 -15.13
CA THR A 21 -3.31 -0.69 -15.27
C THR A 21 -3.70 -0.87 -16.73
N VAL A 22 -4.23 -2.03 -17.08
CA VAL A 22 -4.66 -2.34 -18.45
C VAL A 22 -6.18 -2.43 -18.46
N LEU A 23 -6.80 -1.59 -19.27
CA LEU A 23 -8.25 -1.59 -19.48
C LEU A 23 -8.68 -2.83 -20.28
N LEU A 24 -9.98 -3.15 -20.22
CA LEU A 24 -10.58 -4.29 -20.93
C LEU A 24 -10.34 -4.26 -22.45
N ASP A 25 -10.16 -3.07 -23.03
CA ASP A 25 -9.87 -2.90 -24.46
C ASP A 25 -8.40 -3.17 -24.84
N GLY A 26 -7.55 -3.46 -23.86
CA GLY A 26 -6.10 -3.70 -23.98
C GLY A 26 -5.25 -2.43 -23.87
N THR A 27 -5.85 -1.27 -23.65
CA THR A 27 -5.12 -0.01 -23.48
C THR A 27 -4.50 0.07 -22.08
N SER A 28 -3.19 0.30 -22.04
CA SER A 28 -2.45 0.57 -20.81
C SER A 28 -2.54 2.04 -20.45
N VAL A 29 -2.92 2.30 -19.22
CA VAL A 29 -3.12 3.63 -18.66
C VAL A 29 -2.43 3.76 -17.31
N ILE A 30 -2.12 4.99 -16.91
CA ILE A 30 -1.52 5.33 -15.62
C ILE A 30 -2.45 6.27 -14.84
N ALA A 31 -2.67 6.01 -13.56
CA ALA A 31 -3.52 6.84 -12.70
C ALA A 31 -2.88 8.21 -12.48
N ALA A 32 -3.62 9.29 -12.78
CA ALA A 32 -3.09 10.64 -12.70
C ALA A 32 -2.94 11.14 -11.26
N GLY A 33 -2.18 12.24 -11.12
CA GLY A 33 -1.95 12.96 -9.87
C GLY A 33 -3.22 13.40 -9.15
N LEU A 34 -3.12 13.58 -7.84
CA LEU A 34 -4.24 13.98 -6.97
C LEU A 34 -4.79 15.37 -7.29
N ASP A 35 -4.01 16.23 -7.97
CA ASP A 35 -4.44 17.55 -8.40
C ASP A 35 -5.74 17.50 -9.23
N HIS A 36 -5.95 16.41 -9.97
CA HIS A 36 -7.03 16.28 -10.95
C HIS A 36 -8.20 15.39 -10.49
N TRP A 37 -8.19 14.88 -9.25
CA TRP A 37 -9.21 13.91 -8.80
C TRP A 37 -10.59 14.54 -8.53
N PHE A 38 -10.64 15.83 -8.20
CA PHE A 38 -11.86 16.55 -7.83
C PHE A 38 -12.01 17.84 -8.63
N GLU A 39 -11.85 17.75 -9.95
CA GLU A 39 -12.08 18.88 -10.86
C GLU A 39 -13.54 18.96 -11.32
N GLY A 40 -14.01 20.18 -11.57
CA GLY A 40 -15.35 20.48 -12.09
C GLY A 40 -16.25 21.27 -11.13
N ASP A 41 -17.14 22.09 -11.68
CA ASP A 41 -18.00 23.02 -10.92
C ASP A 41 -19.00 22.30 -10.00
N SER A 42 -19.34 21.04 -10.31
CA SER A 42 -20.21 20.21 -9.48
C SER A 42 -19.48 19.42 -8.40
N ALA A 43 -18.15 19.50 -8.32
CA ALA A 43 -17.38 18.76 -7.33
C ALA A 43 -17.52 19.41 -5.95
N ASP A 44 -18.07 18.68 -5.00
CA ASP A 44 -18.04 18.98 -3.57
C ASP A 44 -17.11 17.96 -2.88
N PRO A 45 -15.83 18.28 -2.70
CA PRO A 45 -14.87 17.38 -2.05
C PRO A 45 -15.20 17.12 -0.58
N GLY A 46 -16.10 17.89 0.04
CA GLY A 46 -16.51 17.72 1.43
C GLY A 46 -17.24 16.39 1.67
N GLU A 47 -18.03 15.93 0.69
CA GLU A 47 -18.74 14.64 0.77
C GLU A 47 -17.78 13.44 0.89
N PHE A 48 -16.59 13.56 0.31
CA PHE A 48 -15.60 12.49 0.28
C PHE A 48 -14.63 12.54 1.47
N ARG A 49 -14.77 13.50 2.38
CA ARG A 49 -13.83 13.70 3.50
C ARG A 49 -13.91 12.53 4.48
N ILE A 50 -12.75 11.98 4.82
CA ILE A 50 -12.55 11.06 5.94
C ILE A 50 -11.67 11.77 6.97
N ASP A 51 -12.10 11.73 8.23
CA ASP A 51 -11.31 12.19 9.36
C ASP A 51 -10.83 10.97 10.16
N GLU A 52 -9.52 10.85 10.34
CA GLU A 52 -8.83 9.82 11.11
C GLU A 52 -7.64 10.46 11.82
N TRP A 53 -7.86 10.88 13.07
CA TRP A 53 -6.94 11.75 13.79
C TRP A 53 -5.55 11.15 13.90
N ARG A 54 -5.45 9.84 14.16
CA ARG A 54 -4.17 9.14 14.30
C ARG A 54 -3.38 9.23 13.00
N LEU A 55 -3.96 8.79 11.88
CA LEU A 55 -3.28 8.81 10.59
C LEU A 55 -2.99 10.23 10.14
N GLN A 56 -3.85 11.20 10.45
CA GLN A 56 -3.61 12.61 10.16
C GLN A 56 -2.32 13.10 10.81
N ARG A 57 -2.09 12.77 12.09
CA ARG A 57 -0.83 13.08 12.79
C ARG A 57 0.37 12.37 12.16
N ARG A 58 0.27 11.05 11.99
CA ARG A 58 1.35 10.22 11.43
C ARG A 58 1.77 10.68 10.03
N LEU A 59 0.80 10.98 9.18
CA LEU A 59 1.03 11.41 7.80
C LEU A 59 1.08 12.94 7.65
N ARG A 60 1.05 13.72 8.74
CA ARG A 60 1.08 15.20 8.72
C ARG A 60 0.14 15.80 7.66
N THR A 61 -1.11 15.34 7.61
CA THR A 61 -2.11 15.71 6.59
C THR A 61 -3.38 16.25 7.25
N SER A 62 -4.06 17.22 6.64
CA SER A 62 -5.22 17.87 7.24
C SER A 62 -6.45 16.98 7.32
N HIS A 63 -6.66 16.14 6.31
CA HIS A 63 -7.78 15.20 6.21
C HIS A 63 -7.51 14.18 5.11
N PHE A 64 -8.33 13.14 5.03
CA PHE A 64 -8.30 12.19 3.94
C PHE A 64 -9.50 12.35 3.01
N ARG A 65 -9.42 11.82 1.80
CA ARG A 65 -10.56 11.75 0.87
C ARG A 65 -10.74 10.37 0.28
N LEU A 66 -12.00 9.93 0.23
CA LEU A 66 -12.42 8.78 -0.56
C LEU A 66 -12.17 9.05 -2.04
N PRO A 67 -11.63 8.08 -2.81
CA PRO A 67 -11.68 8.17 -4.26
C PRO A 67 -13.12 8.42 -4.74
N PRO A 68 -13.34 9.35 -5.68
CA PRO A 68 -14.68 9.71 -6.10
C PRO A 68 -15.39 8.50 -6.72
N HIS A 69 -16.65 8.30 -6.36
CA HIS A 69 -17.50 7.29 -6.99
C HIS A 69 -18.30 7.93 -8.12
N PHE A 70 -18.43 7.21 -9.24
CA PHE A 70 -19.17 7.70 -10.38
C PHE A 70 -20.68 7.65 -10.10
N ASN A 71 -21.30 8.82 -9.98
CA ASN A 71 -22.76 8.96 -9.92
C ASN A 71 -23.30 9.31 -11.31
N PRO A 72 -24.11 8.44 -11.94
CA PRO A 72 -24.74 8.79 -13.20
C PRO A 72 -25.77 9.92 -13.00
N PRO A 73 -25.93 10.84 -13.96
CA PRO A 73 -26.97 11.85 -13.90
C PRO A 73 -28.35 11.18 -13.91
N THR A 74 -29.06 11.21 -12.78
CA THR A 74 -30.41 10.66 -12.63
C THR A 74 -31.44 11.77 -12.69
N ARG A 75 -32.44 11.62 -13.56
CA ARG A 75 -33.61 12.51 -13.63
C ARG A 75 -34.76 11.88 -12.84
N GLY A 76 -35.29 12.61 -11.86
CA GLY A 76 -36.46 12.18 -11.10
C GLY A 76 -37.77 12.33 -11.91
N PRO A 77 -38.89 11.82 -11.37
CA PRO A 77 -40.22 12.08 -11.94
C PRO A 77 -40.46 13.60 -12.02
N GLY A 78 -40.82 14.11 -13.20
CA GLY A 78 -41.00 15.56 -13.42
C GLY A 78 -39.75 16.32 -13.88
N GLY A 79 -38.63 15.64 -14.18
CA GLY A 79 -37.45 16.27 -14.78
C GLY A 79 -36.54 17.01 -13.79
N ILE A 80 -36.82 16.94 -12.49
CA ILE A 80 -35.98 17.49 -11.42
C ILE A 80 -34.75 16.59 -11.23
N VAL A 81 -33.56 17.18 -11.20
CA VAL A 81 -32.30 16.47 -10.95
C VAL A 81 -32.21 16.12 -9.46
N ALA A 82 -32.10 14.83 -9.13
CA ALA A 82 -32.18 14.36 -7.74
C ALA A 82 -30.93 14.66 -6.89
N ARG A 83 -29.77 14.85 -7.52
CA ARG A 83 -28.52 15.33 -6.90
C ARG A 83 -27.95 16.42 -7.81
N THR A 84 -27.36 17.46 -7.25
CA THR A 84 -26.74 18.56 -8.01
C THR A 84 -25.22 18.60 -7.87
N SER A 85 -24.67 17.96 -6.84
CA SER A 85 -23.24 17.81 -6.60
C SER A 85 -22.74 16.39 -6.89
N ASN A 86 -21.45 16.27 -7.18
CA ASN A 86 -20.71 15.00 -7.32
C ASN A 86 -21.28 14.03 -8.37
N ILE A 87 -21.83 14.57 -9.45
CA ILE A 87 -22.35 13.80 -10.60
C ILE A 87 -21.24 13.64 -11.64
N GLY A 88 -21.07 12.44 -12.18
CA GLY A 88 -20.19 12.19 -13.30
C GLY A 88 -18.70 12.38 -13.02
N ILE A 89 -18.29 12.53 -11.75
CA ILE A 89 -16.88 12.64 -11.40
C ILE A 89 -16.18 11.31 -11.69
N THR A 90 -15.08 11.40 -12.42
CA THR A 90 -14.22 10.27 -12.78
C THR A 90 -12.80 10.53 -12.34
N VAL A 91 -12.09 9.49 -11.91
CA VAL A 91 -10.64 9.59 -11.67
C VAL A 91 -9.91 9.62 -13.02
N PRO A 92 -9.05 10.62 -13.28
CA PRO A 92 -8.35 10.72 -14.55
C PRO A 92 -7.24 9.68 -14.68
N PHE A 93 -7.16 9.09 -15.87
CA PHE A 93 -6.11 8.17 -16.28
C PHE A 93 -5.49 8.67 -17.60
N LEU A 94 -4.16 8.55 -17.71
CA LEU A 94 -3.41 8.95 -18.89
C LEU A 94 -2.92 7.73 -19.65
N ARG A 95 -2.85 7.80 -20.98
CA ARG A 95 -2.34 6.69 -21.80
C ARG A 95 -0.83 6.55 -21.59
N PHE A 96 -0.37 5.43 -21.07
CA PHE A 96 1.06 5.17 -20.91
C PHE A 96 1.36 3.65 -21.01
N PRO A 97 2.40 3.21 -21.74
CA PRO A 97 3.43 4.00 -22.46
C PRO A 97 2.89 4.78 -23.67
N THR A 98 3.58 5.83 -24.11
CA THR A 98 3.16 6.65 -25.27
C THR A 98 3.47 5.99 -26.61
N TRP A 99 4.43 5.07 -26.64
CA TRP A 99 4.79 4.33 -27.84
C TRP A 99 3.85 3.16 -28.11
N SER A 100 3.46 3.01 -29.37
CA SER A 100 2.70 1.88 -29.88
C SER A 100 3.35 1.33 -31.15
N PHE A 101 3.18 0.04 -31.40
CA PHE A 101 3.63 -0.62 -32.63
C PHE A 101 2.45 -1.17 -33.45
N CYS A 102 2.57 -1.13 -34.77
CA CYS A 102 1.59 -1.73 -35.66
C CYS A 102 1.85 -3.24 -35.79
N PRO A 103 0.86 -4.11 -35.51
CA PRO A 103 1.03 -5.56 -35.66
C PRO A 103 1.38 -6.00 -37.08
N TYR A 104 0.97 -5.24 -38.10
CA TYR A 104 1.16 -5.56 -39.52
C TYR A 104 2.48 -5.00 -40.09
N CYS A 105 2.61 -3.67 -40.16
CA CYS A 105 3.79 -3.04 -40.76
C CYS A 105 4.98 -2.87 -39.80
N LYS A 106 4.79 -3.23 -38.52
CA LYS A 106 5.80 -3.16 -37.45
C LYS A 106 6.29 -1.74 -37.12
N ARG A 107 5.62 -0.70 -37.64
CA ARG A 107 5.94 0.70 -37.37
C ARG A 107 5.73 1.05 -35.90
N LEU A 108 6.70 1.72 -35.31
CA LEU A 108 6.59 2.38 -34.01
C LEU A 108 6.10 3.82 -34.19
N GLN A 109 5.17 4.23 -33.34
CA GLN A 109 4.59 5.56 -33.34
C GLN A 109 4.34 6.01 -31.90
N ARG A 110 4.70 7.27 -31.62
CA ARG A 110 4.41 7.93 -30.35
C ARG A 110 3.07 8.66 -30.44
N SER A 111 2.24 8.52 -29.41
CA SER A 111 0.95 9.21 -29.26
C SER A 111 0.97 10.10 -28.01
N PRO A 112 0.20 11.19 -27.94
CA PRO A 112 0.12 11.98 -26.72
C PRO A 112 -0.52 11.19 -25.57
N LEU A 113 -0.18 11.55 -24.32
CA LEU A 113 -0.76 10.98 -23.10
C LEU A 113 -2.30 11.13 -23.04
N THR A 114 -2.82 12.18 -23.65
CA THR A 114 -4.25 12.53 -23.70
C THR A 114 -5.01 11.84 -24.83
N LEU A 115 -4.38 10.95 -25.62
CA LEU A 115 -5.06 10.26 -26.70
C LEU A 115 -6.19 9.36 -26.15
N GLU A 116 -7.41 9.65 -26.55
CA GLU A 116 -8.56 8.78 -26.31
C GLU A 116 -8.66 7.65 -27.34
N GLY A 117 -9.07 6.48 -26.89
CA GLY A 117 -9.22 5.29 -27.72
C GLY A 117 -7.90 4.65 -28.17
N LYS A 118 -7.99 3.85 -29.24
CA LYS A 118 -6.85 3.09 -29.77
C LYS A 118 -6.08 3.91 -30.80
N ALA A 119 -4.75 3.92 -30.68
CA ALA A 119 -3.87 4.50 -31.67
C ALA A 119 -3.99 3.75 -33.01
N ARG A 120 -4.07 4.49 -34.12
CA ARG A 120 -4.22 3.95 -35.48
C ARG A 120 -2.93 4.13 -36.27
N CYS A 121 -2.58 3.13 -37.08
CA CYS A 121 -1.38 3.21 -37.90
C CYS A 121 -1.63 4.00 -39.19
N LEU A 122 -0.93 5.13 -39.33
CA LEU A 122 -0.99 6.01 -40.51
C LEU A 122 0.13 5.72 -41.53
N ASP A 123 0.56 4.46 -41.66
CA ASP A 123 1.55 4.07 -42.66
C ASP A 123 0.86 3.97 -44.04
N PRO A 124 1.45 4.51 -45.13
CA PRO A 124 0.89 4.40 -46.48
C PRO A 124 0.60 2.96 -46.91
N LYS A 125 1.30 1.97 -46.34
CA LYS A 125 1.01 0.53 -46.56
C LYS A 125 -0.37 0.08 -46.08
N HIS A 126 -1.11 0.96 -45.40
CA HIS A 126 -2.46 0.71 -44.91
C HIS A 126 -3.49 1.66 -45.53
N ALA A 127 -3.15 2.37 -46.61
CA ALA A 127 -4.08 3.25 -47.33
C ALA A 127 -5.35 2.49 -47.77
N ASP A 128 -5.21 1.22 -48.18
CA ASP A 128 -6.33 0.34 -48.57
C ASP A 128 -7.28 0.03 -47.40
N ARG A 129 -6.83 0.25 -46.16
CA ARG A 129 -7.59 -0.04 -44.93
C ARG A 129 -8.19 1.22 -44.33
N GLY A 130 -8.72 2.15 -45.13
CA GLY A 130 -9.47 3.32 -44.66
C GLY A 130 -8.81 4.07 -43.49
N ARG A 131 -9.19 3.75 -42.24
CA ARG A 131 -8.65 4.36 -41.00
C ARG A 131 -7.36 3.72 -40.45
N GLY A 132 -6.81 2.71 -41.11
CA GLY A 132 -5.64 1.96 -40.68
C GLY A 132 -5.89 0.97 -39.54
N PRO A 133 -5.01 -0.03 -39.34
CA PRO A 133 -5.14 -1.00 -38.25
C PRO A 133 -4.89 -0.37 -36.87
N ASP A 134 -5.50 -0.98 -35.84
CA ASP A 134 -5.19 -0.68 -34.44
C ASP A 134 -3.75 -1.02 -34.09
N MET A 135 -3.10 -0.11 -33.36
CA MET A 135 -1.75 -0.28 -32.84
C MET A 135 -1.81 -0.78 -31.39
N ALA A 136 -0.88 -1.64 -31.02
CA ALA A 136 -0.70 -2.12 -29.66
C ALA A 136 0.39 -1.29 -28.95
N GLN A 137 0.18 -0.90 -27.69
CA GLN A 137 1.23 -0.26 -26.89
C GLN A 137 2.42 -1.20 -26.70
N VAL A 138 3.62 -0.64 -26.71
CA VAL A 138 4.83 -1.43 -26.43
C VAL A 138 4.82 -1.92 -24.98
N PRO A 139 5.39 -3.09 -24.70
CA PRO A 139 5.42 -3.63 -23.33
C PRO A 139 6.59 -3.06 -22.51
N PHE A 140 7.45 -2.22 -23.07
CA PHE A 140 8.67 -1.73 -22.42
C PHE A 140 8.48 -0.33 -21.84
N VAL A 141 8.96 -0.16 -20.61
CA VAL A 141 9.08 1.11 -19.89
C VAL A 141 10.47 1.23 -19.30
N THR A 142 10.83 2.42 -18.86
CA THR A 142 12.04 2.66 -18.10
C THR A 142 11.73 3.31 -16.76
N VAL A 143 12.41 2.86 -15.71
CA VAL A 143 12.23 3.33 -14.33
C VAL A 143 13.58 3.62 -13.69
N CYS A 144 13.59 4.47 -12.66
CA CYS A 144 14.77 4.69 -11.81
C CYS A 144 14.40 4.50 -10.33
N GLU A 145 15.42 4.44 -9.47
CA GLU A 145 15.26 4.26 -8.01
C GLU A 145 14.55 5.43 -7.33
N LEU A 146 14.63 6.64 -7.90
CA LEU A 146 13.85 7.81 -7.45
C LEU A 146 12.37 7.75 -7.85
N GLY A 147 11.91 6.66 -8.47
CA GLY A 147 10.50 6.41 -8.76
C GLY A 147 9.99 7.05 -10.06
N HIS A 148 10.86 7.65 -10.87
CA HIS A 148 10.52 8.15 -12.21
C HIS A 148 10.12 7.01 -13.14
N LEU A 149 9.29 7.33 -14.12
CA LEU A 149 8.81 6.40 -15.14
C LEU A 149 8.85 7.11 -16.48
N ASP A 150 9.46 6.50 -17.47
CA ASP A 150 9.55 7.05 -18.82
C ASP A 150 9.32 5.97 -19.89
N ASP A 151 9.02 6.40 -21.09
CA ASP A 151 9.02 5.55 -22.26
C ASP A 151 10.42 5.01 -22.54
N PHE A 152 10.51 3.78 -23.03
CA PHE A 152 11.78 3.24 -23.48
C PHE A 152 12.39 4.14 -24.59
N PRO A 153 13.69 4.51 -24.52
CA PRO A 153 14.31 5.46 -25.44
C PRO A 153 14.63 4.79 -26.80
N TRP A 154 13.57 4.50 -27.57
CA TRP A 154 13.65 3.72 -28.82
C TRP A 154 14.58 4.34 -29.87
N ARG A 155 14.62 5.67 -29.94
CA ARG A 155 15.42 6.39 -30.94
C ARG A 155 16.90 6.40 -30.55
N GLU A 156 17.18 6.71 -29.31
CA GLU A 156 18.51 6.79 -28.73
C GLU A 156 19.15 5.40 -28.77
N TRP A 157 18.38 4.37 -28.37
CA TRP A 157 18.82 2.96 -28.39
C TRP A 157 19.26 2.50 -29.78
N VAL A 158 18.41 2.66 -30.81
CA VAL A 158 18.71 2.15 -32.16
C VAL A 158 19.86 2.90 -32.83
N HIS A 159 20.04 4.19 -32.52
CA HIS A 159 21.09 5.01 -33.13
C HIS A 159 22.44 4.93 -32.41
N ARG A 160 22.46 4.37 -31.18
CA ARG A 160 23.63 4.32 -30.28
C ARG A 160 24.17 5.72 -29.96
N ALA A 161 23.26 6.65 -29.74
CA ALA A 161 23.57 8.06 -29.51
C ALA A 161 22.57 8.66 -28.53
N VAL A 162 23.04 9.42 -27.54
CA VAL A 162 22.23 10.13 -26.56
C VAL A 162 21.35 11.19 -27.25
N HIS A 163 21.88 11.84 -28.30
CA HIS A 163 21.18 12.85 -29.08
C HIS A 163 21.18 12.50 -30.58
N PRO A 164 20.30 11.58 -31.04
CA PRO A 164 20.28 11.17 -32.43
C PRO A 164 19.69 12.24 -33.34
N ALA A 165 20.43 12.68 -34.35
CA ALA A 165 19.94 13.62 -35.37
C ALA A 165 18.86 13.03 -36.30
N CYS A 166 18.74 11.70 -36.35
CA CYS A 166 17.81 11.01 -37.27
C CYS A 166 16.40 10.88 -36.67
N THR A 167 15.43 11.54 -37.30
CA THR A 167 14.00 11.48 -36.94
C THR A 167 13.21 10.42 -37.72
N GLY A 168 13.92 9.53 -38.44
CA GLY A 168 13.35 8.50 -39.30
C GLY A 168 12.32 7.58 -38.61
N THR A 169 11.52 6.90 -39.43
CA THR A 169 10.48 5.97 -38.93
C THR A 169 11.12 4.70 -38.37
N LEU A 170 10.79 4.36 -37.13
CA LEU A 170 11.26 3.15 -36.45
C LEU A 170 10.32 1.97 -36.69
N ARG A 171 10.87 0.75 -36.72
CA ARG A 171 10.12 -0.49 -36.81
C ARG A 171 10.64 -1.53 -35.81
N LEU A 172 9.74 -2.17 -35.07
CA LEU A 172 10.03 -3.24 -34.11
C LEU A 172 9.69 -4.61 -34.74
N ARG A 173 10.73 -5.38 -35.08
CA ARG A 173 10.60 -6.68 -35.76
C ARG A 173 10.94 -7.79 -34.79
N SER A 174 10.23 -8.92 -34.90
CA SER A 174 10.62 -10.16 -34.24
C SER A 174 11.42 -11.00 -35.23
N LEU A 175 12.63 -11.40 -34.86
CA LEU A 175 13.53 -12.27 -35.62
C LEU A 175 13.29 -13.77 -35.33
N GLY A 176 12.33 -14.08 -34.45
CA GLY A 176 12.12 -15.42 -33.91
C GLY A 176 12.87 -15.65 -32.58
N GLY A 177 12.46 -16.68 -31.83
CA GLY A 177 12.98 -16.96 -30.49
C GLY A 177 12.16 -16.30 -29.36
N GLY A 178 12.08 -16.96 -28.21
CA GLY A 178 11.31 -16.50 -27.04
C GLY A 178 12.00 -15.44 -26.18
N SER A 179 13.22 -15.03 -26.52
CA SER A 179 14.03 -14.09 -25.74
C SER A 179 14.03 -12.67 -26.33
N LEU A 180 14.50 -11.69 -25.55
CA LEU A 180 14.66 -10.30 -26.01
C LEU A 180 15.68 -10.14 -27.15
N ALA A 181 16.59 -11.10 -27.32
CA ALA A 181 17.50 -11.14 -28.46
C ALA A 181 16.76 -11.32 -29.80
N GLY A 182 15.57 -11.94 -29.76
CA GLY A 182 14.67 -12.09 -30.90
C GLY A 182 13.87 -10.83 -31.25
N GLN A 183 14.04 -9.71 -30.54
CA GLN A 183 13.37 -8.44 -30.81
C GLN A 183 14.38 -7.40 -31.33
N GLU A 184 14.18 -6.89 -32.53
CA GLU A 184 15.06 -5.93 -33.20
C GLU A 184 14.32 -4.63 -33.52
N VAL A 185 14.95 -3.51 -33.18
CA VAL A 185 14.51 -2.17 -33.59
C VAL A 185 15.33 -1.74 -34.81
N SER A 186 14.66 -1.25 -35.84
CA SER A 186 15.30 -0.79 -37.08
C SER A 186 14.80 0.59 -37.49
N CYS A 187 15.68 1.46 -37.99
CA CYS A 187 15.33 2.74 -38.58
C CYS A 187 15.23 2.63 -40.10
N ALA A 188 14.07 2.99 -40.68
CA ALA A 188 13.84 2.89 -42.11
C ALA A 188 14.69 3.88 -42.94
N THR A 189 15.08 5.01 -42.35
CA THR A 189 15.81 6.09 -43.05
C THR A 189 17.31 5.84 -43.07
N CYS A 190 17.94 5.62 -41.91
CA CYS A 190 19.40 5.44 -41.81
C CYS A 190 19.86 3.97 -41.81
N ARG A 191 18.92 3.02 -41.86
CA ARG A 191 19.15 1.57 -41.84
C ARG A 191 19.90 1.02 -40.62
N LYS A 192 20.12 1.83 -39.57
CA LYS A 192 20.64 1.34 -38.28
C LYS A 192 19.64 0.36 -37.64
N ARG A 193 20.19 -0.66 -36.97
CA ARG A 193 19.44 -1.72 -36.29
C ARG A 193 20.12 -2.11 -34.98
N ARG A 194 19.33 -2.48 -33.97
CA ARG A 194 19.81 -2.94 -32.66
C ARG A 194 18.79 -3.89 -32.02
N THR A 195 19.27 -4.97 -31.42
CA THR A 195 18.44 -5.91 -30.65
C THR A 195 18.11 -5.34 -29.27
N LEU A 196 17.12 -5.89 -28.58
CA LEU A 196 16.77 -5.56 -27.18
C LEU A 196 17.47 -6.49 -26.17
N GLU A 197 18.48 -7.23 -26.61
CA GLU A 197 19.23 -8.16 -25.76
C GLU A 197 19.89 -7.45 -24.58
N GLY A 198 19.74 -8.03 -23.39
CA GLY A 198 20.37 -7.54 -22.17
C GLY A 198 19.88 -6.18 -21.67
N VAL A 199 18.85 -5.58 -22.29
CA VAL A 199 18.40 -4.21 -21.96
C VAL A 199 17.87 -4.07 -20.53
N MET A 200 17.40 -5.17 -19.94
CA MET A 200 16.90 -5.24 -18.56
C MET A 200 17.99 -5.62 -17.55
N ASN A 201 19.21 -5.91 -17.99
CA ASN A 201 20.29 -6.37 -17.13
C ASN A 201 20.92 -5.20 -16.38
N THR A 202 21.26 -5.46 -15.13
CA THR A 202 22.08 -4.59 -14.29
C THR A 202 23.55 -4.99 -14.41
N LEU A 203 24.43 -4.03 -14.18
CA LEU A 203 25.88 -4.20 -14.14
C LEU A 203 26.38 -3.64 -12.80
N PRO A 204 27.35 -4.30 -12.13
CA PRO A 204 28.00 -3.73 -10.96
C PRO A 204 28.75 -2.44 -11.34
N SER A 205 28.71 -1.42 -10.48
CA SER A 205 29.47 -0.18 -10.63
C SER A 205 30.06 0.26 -9.27
N ASP A 206 31.14 1.03 -9.29
CA ASP A 206 31.67 1.67 -8.07
C ASP A 206 30.60 2.63 -7.51
N GLY A 207 30.05 2.30 -6.34
CA GLY A 207 29.00 3.07 -5.67
C GLY A 207 27.55 2.64 -5.95
N GLY A 208 27.29 1.49 -6.60
CA GLY A 208 25.95 0.93 -6.74
C GLY A 208 25.75 0.00 -7.95
N GLU A 209 24.50 -0.17 -8.38
CA GLU A 209 24.16 -0.87 -9.62
C GLU A 209 23.97 0.14 -10.77
N THR A 210 24.67 -0.06 -11.90
CA THR A 210 24.34 0.62 -13.16
C THR A 210 23.55 -0.32 -14.08
N THR A 211 23.06 0.18 -15.21
CA THR A 211 22.28 -0.62 -16.15
C THR A 211 22.97 -0.69 -17.50
N VAL A 212 22.74 -1.79 -18.23
CA VAL A 212 23.18 -1.89 -19.63
C VAL A 212 22.59 -0.73 -20.44
N LEU A 213 21.35 -0.32 -20.16
CA LEU A 213 20.73 0.81 -20.85
C LEU A 213 21.49 2.12 -20.61
N SER A 214 21.86 2.45 -19.37
CA SER A 214 22.52 3.71 -19.07
C SER A 214 23.97 3.76 -19.54
N ASN A 215 24.73 2.67 -19.38
CA ASN A 215 26.17 2.67 -19.67
C ASN A 215 26.47 2.31 -21.14
N THR A 216 25.66 1.43 -21.77
CA THR A 216 25.98 0.92 -23.12
C THR A 216 25.19 1.59 -24.25
N LEU A 217 24.38 2.61 -23.96
CA LEU A 217 23.60 3.29 -25.00
C LEU A 217 24.53 3.90 -26.05
N GLU A 218 25.49 4.71 -25.61
CA GLU A 218 26.55 5.32 -26.41
C GLU A 218 27.91 4.99 -25.77
N ARG A 219 28.93 4.73 -26.59
CA ARG A 219 30.26 4.38 -26.05
C ARG A 219 30.90 5.63 -25.44
N GLY A 220 31.16 5.59 -24.14
CA GLY A 220 31.83 6.67 -23.42
C GLY A 220 30.92 7.82 -22.98
N ALA A 221 29.59 7.63 -23.00
CA ALA A 221 28.62 8.59 -22.49
C ALA A 221 27.49 7.87 -21.75
N ASP A 222 27.19 8.34 -20.53
CA ASP A 222 26.09 7.81 -19.73
C ASP A 222 24.75 8.39 -20.18
N PHE A 223 23.71 7.56 -20.12
CA PHE A 223 22.32 7.95 -20.34
C PHE A 223 21.53 7.86 -19.03
N PRO A 224 21.52 8.93 -18.21
CA PRO A 224 20.79 8.96 -16.95
C PRO A 224 19.28 9.16 -17.17
N CYS A 225 18.52 9.00 -16.09
CA CYS A 225 17.08 9.25 -16.07
C CYS A 225 16.73 10.70 -16.46
N SER A 226 15.68 10.85 -17.27
CA SER A 226 15.11 12.16 -17.68
C SER A 226 14.31 12.86 -16.57
N GLY A 227 13.99 12.13 -15.50
CA GLY A 227 13.12 12.61 -14.43
C GLY A 227 11.64 12.70 -14.79
N ALA A 228 11.21 12.01 -15.85
CA ALA A 228 9.83 12.03 -16.31
C ALA A 228 8.83 11.48 -15.27
N ARG A 229 7.69 12.17 -15.15
CA ARG A 229 6.57 11.85 -14.26
C ARG A 229 5.26 11.85 -15.06
N PRO A 230 5.01 10.84 -15.92
CA PRO A 230 3.89 10.82 -16.87
C PRO A 230 2.51 10.86 -16.20
N TRP A 231 2.41 10.46 -14.92
CA TRP A 231 1.17 10.56 -14.14
C TRP A 231 0.85 12.00 -13.70
N LEU A 232 1.82 12.91 -13.76
CA LEU A 232 1.67 14.36 -13.56
C LEU A 232 1.75 15.12 -14.90
N GLY A 233 1.40 14.44 -16.01
CA GLY A 233 1.49 14.99 -17.36
C GLY A 233 2.92 15.02 -17.89
N ASN A 234 3.37 16.18 -18.38
CA ASN A 234 4.72 16.35 -18.94
C ASN A 234 5.75 16.84 -17.90
N ALA A 235 5.46 16.66 -16.60
CA ALA A 235 6.34 17.12 -15.54
C ALA A 235 7.66 16.32 -15.53
N THR A 236 8.77 17.02 -15.38
CA THR A 236 10.10 16.45 -15.18
C THR A 236 10.73 17.02 -13.91
N GLU A 237 11.77 16.38 -13.39
CA GLU A 237 12.63 16.94 -12.36
C GLU A 237 14.09 16.49 -12.56
N PRO A 238 15.09 17.22 -12.04
CA PRO A 238 16.48 16.83 -12.19
C PRO A 238 16.75 15.44 -11.61
N CYS A 239 17.35 14.56 -12.41
CA CYS A 239 17.69 13.21 -12.00
C CYS A 239 18.98 12.76 -12.68
N SER A 240 19.84 12.06 -11.94
CA SER A 240 21.10 11.50 -12.43
C SER A 240 21.20 10.00 -12.20
N GLN A 241 20.10 9.35 -11.82
CA GLN A 241 20.09 7.92 -11.52
C GLN A 241 20.16 7.07 -12.80
N PRO A 242 20.76 5.87 -12.72
CA PRO A 242 20.69 4.88 -13.78
C PRO A 242 19.25 4.52 -14.14
N LEU A 243 19.02 4.29 -15.42
CA LEU A 243 17.71 4.02 -16.00
C LEU A 243 17.58 2.52 -16.27
N ARG A 244 16.60 1.86 -15.65
CA ARG A 244 16.36 0.43 -15.81
C ARG A 244 15.17 0.17 -16.73
N ALA A 245 15.38 -0.60 -17.79
CA ALA A 245 14.27 -1.08 -18.62
C ALA A 245 13.51 -2.18 -17.85
N SER A 246 12.18 -2.11 -17.88
CA SER A 246 11.29 -3.14 -17.33
C SER A 246 10.08 -3.35 -18.24
N LEU A 247 9.33 -4.42 -17.99
CA LEU A 247 8.04 -4.63 -18.63
C LEU A 247 6.97 -3.82 -17.89
N ARG A 248 6.03 -3.25 -18.64
CA ARG A 248 4.94 -2.44 -18.06
C ARG A 248 4.06 -3.18 -17.04
N GLY A 249 4.04 -4.51 -17.08
CA GLY A 249 3.30 -5.36 -16.15
C GLY A 249 4.16 -6.02 -15.07
N ALA A 250 5.44 -5.66 -14.95
CA ALA A 250 6.32 -6.21 -13.91
C ALA A 250 5.97 -5.61 -12.54
N SER A 251 5.99 -6.43 -11.49
CA SER A 251 5.68 -6.02 -10.11
C SER A 251 6.64 -4.95 -9.58
N ASN A 252 7.89 -4.96 -10.04
CA ASN A 252 8.90 -3.97 -9.65
C ASN A 252 8.68 -2.57 -10.22
N VAL A 253 7.65 -2.36 -11.05
CA VAL A 253 7.37 -1.05 -11.61
C VAL A 253 6.57 -0.20 -10.62
N TYR A 254 5.82 -0.74 -9.67
CA TYR A 254 5.04 0.07 -8.73
C TYR A 254 4.83 -0.63 -7.40
N PHE A 255 5.29 0.01 -6.32
CA PHE A 255 5.03 -0.40 -4.94
C PHE A 255 4.29 0.71 -4.21
N PRO A 256 2.98 0.56 -3.93
CA PRO A 256 2.23 1.57 -3.19
C PRO A 256 2.71 1.64 -1.74
N LEU A 257 2.89 2.86 -1.23
CA LEU A 257 3.19 3.11 0.18
C LEU A 257 1.89 3.49 0.88
N VAL A 258 1.33 2.52 1.59
CA VAL A 258 0.04 2.62 2.29
C VAL A 258 0.28 2.52 3.78
N GLU A 259 -0.29 3.46 4.53
CA GLU A 259 -0.35 3.39 5.98
C GLU A 259 -1.76 3.09 6.43
N SER A 260 -1.89 2.27 7.47
CA SER A 260 -3.19 1.95 8.05
C SER A 260 -3.22 2.11 9.56
N SER A 261 -4.41 2.51 10.04
CA SER A 261 -4.71 2.65 11.45
C SER A 261 -6.04 2.00 11.74
N ILE A 262 -6.08 1.29 12.86
CA ILE A 262 -7.34 0.95 13.50
C ILE A 262 -7.87 2.23 14.16
N TYR A 263 -9.17 2.47 14.01
CA TYR A 263 -9.82 3.58 14.66
C TYR A 263 -9.71 3.44 16.18
N LEU A 264 -9.19 4.47 16.85
CA LEU A 264 -9.27 4.60 18.30
C LEU A 264 -10.05 5.87 18.67
N PRO A 265 -10.90 5.81 19.71
CA PRO A 265 -11.52 7.01 20.25
C PRO A 265 -10.45 7.97 20.78
N GLN A 266 -10.64 9.28 20.56
CA GLN A 266 -9.69 10.32 20.99
C GLN A 266 -9.62 10.47 22.52
N SER A 267 -10.68 10.08 23.23
CA SER A 267 -10.70 9.99 24.69
C SER A 267 -11.76 8.99 25.17
N PRO A 268 -11.55 8.29 26.30
CA PRO A 268 -12.61 7.62 27.03
C PRO A 268 -13.55 8.58 27.78
N SER A 269 -13.25 9.90 27.81
CA SER A 269 -14.09 10.89 28.47
C SER A 269 -15.34 11.22 27.65
N SER A 270 -16.40 11.61 28.37
CA SER A 270 -17.76 11.91 27.91
C SER A 270 -17.89 13.08 26.93
N THR A 271 -16.82 13.48 26.25
CA THR A 271 -16.78 14.58 25.29
C THR A 271 -17.36 14.11 23.95
N PRO A 272 -18.50 14.66 23.51
CA PRO A 272 -19.14 14.17 22.29
C PRO A 272 -18.25 14.48 21.08
N GLU A 273 -17.90 13.49 20.26
CA GLU A 273 -17.09 13.66 19.02
C GLU A 273 -17.61 14.77 18.10
N ARG A 274 -18.93 14.99 18.15
CA ARG A 274 -19.61 16.08 17.45
C ARG A 274 -19.06 17.46 17.82
N LEU A 275 -18.71 17.68 19.09
CA LEU A 275 -18.15 18.93 19.59
C LEU A 275 -16.73 19.18 19.03
N ILE A 276 -15.86 18.16 19.05
CA ILE A 276 -14.52 18.24 18.45
C ILE A 276 -14.62 18.50 16.93
N LYS A 277 -15.56 17.85 16.24
CA LYS A 277 -15.78 18.08 14.80
C LYS A 277 -16.24 19.50 14.48
N ILE A 278 -17.04 20.11 15.37
CA ILE A 278 -17.48 21.50 15.25
C ILE A 278 -16.29 22.45 15.45
N ILE A 279 -15.48 22.24 16.49
CA ILE A 279 -14.26 23.00 16.76
C ILE A 279 -13.34 23.01 15.53
N ARG A 280 -13.20 21.86 14.85
CA ARG A 280 -12.37 21.71 13.63
C ARG A 280 -12.98 22.27 12.35
N SER A 281 -14.22 22.77 12.37
CA SER A 281 -14.86 23.32 11.17
C SER A 281 -14.25 24.67 10.78
N GLN A 282 -14.21 24.98 9.48
CA GLN A 282 -13.53 26.16 8.94
C GLN A 282 -14.00 27.49 9.54
N GLY A 283 -15.27 27.58 9.94
CA GLY A 283 -15.83 28.78 10.59
C GLY A 283 -15.27 29.02 11.98
N PHE A 284 -15.08 27.95 12.76
CA PHE A 284 -14.54 28.03 14.12
C PHE A 284 -13.01 28.14 14.12
N SER A 285 -12.30 27.42 13.26
CA SER A 285 -10.83 27.45 13.22
C SER A 285 -10.28 28.85 12.98
N SER A 286 -10.87 29.61 12.05
CA SER A 286 -10.43 30.97 11.75
C SER A 286 -10.78 31.97 12.87
N GLY A 287 -11.94 31.80 13.51
CA GLY A 287 -12.33 32.60 14.69
C GLY A 287 -11.44 32.32 15.89
N MET A 288 -11.08 31.06 16.12
CA MET A 288 -10.17 30.63 17.18
C MET A 288 -8.76 31.19 16.99
N SER A 289 -8.19 31.14 15.79
CA SER A 289 -6.87 31.75 15.52
C SER A 289 -6.88 33.25 15.81
N LEU A 290 -7.96 33.95 15.46
CA LEU A 290 -8.10 35.39 15.71
C LEU A 290 -8.26 35.72 17.21
N ALA A 291 -9.06 34.94 17.94
CA ALA A 291 -9.19 35.13 19.39
C ALA A 291 -7.92 34.78 20.15
N ARG A 292 -7.19 33.73 19.74
CA ARG A 292 -5.89 33.38 20.31
C ARG A 292 -4.86 34.50 20.14
N ALA A 293 -4.88 35.18 18.99
CA ALA A 293 -4.05 36.36 18.74
C ALA A 293 -4.46 37.58 19.60
N ARG A 294 -5.75 37.71 19.94
CA ARG A 294 -6.25 38.77 20.84
C ARG A 294 -5.97 38.50 22.32
N ASN A 295 -6.06 37.24 22.75
CA ASN A 295 -6.00 36.82 24.15
C ASN A 295 -4.63 36.23 24.56
N GLY A 296 -3.56 36.61 23.87
CA GLY A 296 -2.19 36.27 24.27
C GLY A 296 -1.86 34.78 24.25
N GLY A 297 -2.52 33.99 23.41
CA GLY A 297 -2.23 32.56 23.23
C GLY A 297 -3.24 31.59 23.85
N SER A 298 -4.19 32.08 24.67
CA SER A 298 -5.23 31.25 25.32
C SER A 298 -6.61 31.45 24.69
N ILE A 299 -7.43 30.40 24.68
CA ILE A 299 -8.84 30.43 24.25
C ILE A 299 -9.68 29.98 25.44
N THR A 300 -10.70 30.78 25.81
CA THR A 300 -11.62 30.44 26.90
C THR A 300 -12.92 29.85 26.37
N VAL A 301 -13.68 29.17 27.25
CA VAL A 301 -15.03 28.67 26.94
C VAL A 301 -15.98 29.80 26.51
N ALA A 302 -15.80 31.01 27.08
CA ALA A 302 -16.56 32.20 26.72
C ALA A 302 -16.29 32.63 25.28
N ASP A 303 -15.03 32.67 24.86
CA ASP A 303 -14.64 32.99 23.48
C ASP A 303 -15.27 32.00 22.48
N PHE A 304 -15.28 30.70 22.82
CA PHE A 304 -15.88 29.67 21.98
C PHE A 304 -17.41 29.84 21.84
N ARG A 305 -18.10 30.20 22.92
CA ARG A 305 -19.55 30.46 22.90
C ARG A 305 -19.92 31.75 22.17
N GLU A 306 -19.09 32.78 22.23
CA GLU A 306 -19.31 34.01 21.45
C GLU A 306 -19.16 33.78 19.94
N MET A 307 -18.29 32.85 19.53
CA MET A 307 -18.11 32.48 18.11
C MET A 307 -19.22 31.58 17.57
N ASP A 308 -19.93 30.87 18.45
CA ASP A 308 -20.98 29.96 18.06
C ASP A 308 -22.30 30.67 17.75
N SER A 309 -22.33 31.27 16.57
CA SER A 309 -23.52 31.92 15.99
C SER A 309 -24.75 30.99 15.85
N ASN A 310 -24.57 29.67 15.91
CA ASN A 310 -25.63 28.67 15.76
C ASN A 310 -26.15 28.11 17.10
N GLY A 311 -25.57 28.50 18.24
CA GLY A 311 -25.99 28.05 19.59
C GLY A 311 -25.83 26.54 19.87
N ILE A 312 -25.00 25.85 19.09
CA ILE A 312 -24.70 24.42 19.23
C ILE A 312 -23.89 24.13 20.52
N ALA A 313 -22.97 25.01 20.90
CA ALA A 313 -22.16 24.97 22.11
C ALA A 313 -23.00 25.09 23.39
N ASN A 314 -24.22 25.64 23.31
CA ASN A 314 -25.17 25.69 24.43
C ASN A 314 -25.76 24.31 24.77
N SER A 315 -25.58 23.32 23.88
CA SER A 315 -26.02 21.94 24.12
C SER A 315 -24.98 21.11 24.90
N TYR A 316 -23.84 21.69 25.26
CA TYR A 316 -22.72 21.03 25.95
C TYR A 316 -22.28 21.83 27.19
N THR A 317 -21.79 21.14 28.22
CA THR A 317 -21.36 21.80 29.47
C THR A 317 -20.03 22.53 29.29
N ASP A 318 -19.75 23.50 30.17
CA ASP A 318 -18.51 24.28 30.15
C ASP A 318 -17.29 23.38 30.33
N GLU A 319 -17.42 22.31 31.12
CA GLU A 319 -16.40 21.27 31.30
C GLU A 319 -16.14 20.52 29.98
N GLN A 320 -17.18 20.08 29.28
CA GLN A 320 -17.02 19.38 27.99
C GLN A 320 -16.39 20.26 26.91
N VAL A 321 -16.71 21.55 26.89
CA VAL A 321 -16.14 22.53 25.95
C VAL A 321 -14.68 22.83 26.30
N SER A 322 -14.37 23.04 27.58
CA SER A 322 -12.99 23.29 28.01
C SER A 322 -12.08 22.08 27.78
N GLU A 323 -12.57 20.87 28.03
CA GLU A 323 -11.86 19.63 27.74
C GLU A 323 -11.60 19.48 26.24
N ALA A 324 -12.62 19.70 25.38
CA ALA A 324 -12.47 19.64 23.93
C ALA A 324 -11.52 20.72 23.37
N LEU A 325 -11.49 21.92 23.97
CA LEU A 325 -10.57 23.00 23.59
C LEU A 325 -9.13 22.70 24.03
N ALA A 326 -8.94 22.23 25.26
CA ALA A 326 -7.64 21.83 25.77
C ALA A 326 -7.07 20.67 24.94
N GLU A 327 -7.94 19.72 24.56
CA GLU A 327 -7.59 18.65 23.65
C GLU A 327 -7.13 19.22 22.31
N TYR A 328 -7.95 20.03 21.62
CA TYR A 328 -7.61 20.65 20.32
C TYR A 328 -6.28 21.41 20.36
N LEU A 329 -6.05 22.22 21.40
CA LEU A 329 -4.83 23.01 21.56
C LEU A 329 -3.60 22.15 21.86
N GLY A 330 -3.75 21.08 22.65
CA GLY A 330 -2.67 20.14 22.93
C GLY A 330 -2.28 19.29 21.71
N GLN A 331 -3.17 19.12 20.72
CA GLN A 331 -2.85 18.40 19.48
C GLN A 331 -1.88 19.18 18.58
N GLU A 332 -1.95 20.52 18.56
CA GLU A 332 -1.10 21.36 17.70
C GLU A 332 0.37 21.37 18.14
N GLU A 333 0.65 21.22 19.44
CA GLU A 333 2.03 21.23 19.99
C GLU A 333 2.70 19.85 19.93
N GLY A 334 1.94 18.74 19.95
CA GLY A 334 2.45 17.36 19.90
C GLY A 334 2.57 16.74 18.49
N ASP A 335 2.13 17.43 17.44
CA ASP A 335 2.09 16.90 16.07
C ASP A 335 3.48 16.67 15.43
N SER A 336 4.54 17.25 15.99
CA SER A 336 5.91 16.95 15.55
C SER A 336 6.29 15.51 15.88
N GLU A 337 6.18 15.10 17.16
CA GLU A 337 6.75 13.84 17.71
C GLU A 337 6.08 12.55 17.19
N HIS A 338 4.91 12.65 16.55
CA HIS A 338 4.12 11.48 16.13
C HIS A 338 4.17 11.17 14.63
N SER A 339 5.09 11.77 13.88
CA SER A 339 5.16 11.59 12.42
C SER A 339 5.71 10.23 11.99
N LEU A 340 5.39 9.82 10.76
CA LEU A 340 5.89 8.57 10.16
C LEU A 340 7.42 8.47 10.15
N ASP A 341 8.10 9.60 9.94
CA ASP A 341 9.55 9.66 9.85
C ASP A 341 10.23 9.67 11.25
N GLU A 342 9.48 9.91 12.33
CA GLU A 342 10.02 10.14 13.68
C GLU A 342 9.59 9.06 14.69
N LEU A 343 8.34 8.60 14.63
CA LEU A 343 7.78 7.61 15.54
C LEU A 343 7.95 6.19 14.98
N SER A 344 8.62 5.34 15.77
CA SER A 344 8.80 3.93 15.42
C SER A 344 7.46 3.23 15.15
N LEU A 345 7.47 2.22 14.27
CA LEU A 345 6.27 1.43 14.01
C LEU A 345 5.75 0.75 15.28
N ILE A 346 6.65 0.33 16.17
CA ILE A 346 6.34 -0.31 17.45
C ILE A 346 5.55 0.66 18.35
N ASP A 347 6.05 1.86 18.57
CA ASP A 347 5.39 2.87 19.42
C ASP A 347 4.08 3.35 18.80
N TRP A 348 4.03 3.44 17.48
CA TRP A 348 2.81 3.73 16.75
C TRP A 348 1.71 2.68 16.98
N ARG A 349 2.07 1.39 17.07
CA ARG A 349 1.10 0.30 17.24
C ARG A 349 0.68 0.06 18.68
N ARG A 350 1.49 0.50 19.65
CA ARG A 350 1.23 0.31 21.08
C ARG A 350 -0.16 0.77 21.56
N PRO A 351 -0.69 1.95 21.17
CA PRO A 351 -2.04 2.33 21.58
C PRO A 351 -3.14 1.39 21.06
N GLU A 352 -2.96 0.81 19.86
CA GLU A 352 -3.92 -0.19 19.34
C GLU A 352 -3.84 -1.47 20.15
N TYR A 353 -2.63 -1.93 20.47
CA TYR A 353 -2.37 -3.08 21.31
C TYR A 353 -3.07 -2.95 22.67
N GLU A 354 -2.92 -1.81 23.35
CA GLU A 354 -3.53 -1.59 24.66
C GLU A 354 -5.06 -1.56 24.62
N VAL A 355 -5.66 -0.94 23.60
CA VAL A 355 -7.13 -0.92 23.46
C VAL A 355 -7.67 -2.33 23.17
N LEU A 356 -7.01 -3.08 22.28
CA LEU A 356 -7.41 -4.45 21.97
C LEU A 356 -7.34 -5.35 23.22
N ARG A 357 -6.35 -5.16 24.10
CA ARG A 357 -6.22 -5.94 25.34
C ARG A 357 -7.29 -5.62 26.37
N ASN A 358 -7.58 -4.34 26.59
CA ASN A 358 -8.48 -3.90 27.66
C ASN A 358 -9.96 -4.04 27.29
N GLY A 359 -10.28 -4.12 26.00
CA GLY A 359 -11.65 -4.13 25.51
C GLY A 359 -12.22 -2.72 25.40
N LEU A 360 -13.16 -2.54 24.49
CA LEU A 360 -13.76 -1.25 24.20
C LEU A 360 -15.16 -1.46 23.61
N HIS A 361 -16.11 -0.60 23.96
CA HIS A 361 -17.42 -0.59 23.32
C HIS A 361 -17.71 0.79 22.73
N HIS A 362 -17.42 0.95 21.44
CA HIS A 362 -17.58 2.19 20.69
C HIS A 362 -18.34 1.93 19.37
N PRO A 363 -19.14 2.89 18.85
CA PRO A 363 -19.84 2.75 17.57
C PRO A 363 -18.97 2.40 16.35
N GLU A 364 -17.65 2.54 16.44
CA GLU A 364 -16.69 2.23 15.37
C GLU A 364 -15.64 1.17 15.76
N LEU A 365 -15.64 0.73 17.02
CA LEU A 365 -14.74 -0.30 17.53
C LEU A 365 -15.37 -1.02 18.73
N VAL A 366 -15.67 -2.31 18.56
CA VAL A 366 -16.23 -3.16 19.62
C VAL A 366 -15.28 -4.34 19.84
N VAL A 367 -14.69 -4.40 21.03
CA VAL A 367 -13.76 -5.44 21.46
C VAL A 367 -14.29 -6.05 22.75
N THR A 368 -14.63 -7.33 22.69
CA THR A 368 -15.23 -8.09 23.79
C THR A 368 -14.32 -9.25 24.21
N GLY A 369 -14.45 -9.66 25.47
CA GLY A 369 -13.89 -10.93 25.94
C GLY A 369 -14.83 -12.08 25.69
N SER A 370 -14.31 -13.31 25.74
CA SER A 370 -15.16 -14.49 25.77
C SER A 370 -16.00 -14.55 27.04
N THR A 371 -17.24 -14.99 26.92
CA THR A 371 -18.16 -15.23 28.05
C THR A 371 -17.97 -16.60 28.70
N SER A 372 -17.28 -17.53 28.03
CA SER A 372 -17.01 -18.89 28.50
C SER A 372 -15.49 -19.19 28.47
N PRO A 373 -14.99 -20.09 29.34
CA PRO A 373 -13.58 -20.46 29.33
C PRO A 373 -13.22 -21.26 28.08
N TYR A 374 -11.97 -21.09 27.63
CA TYR A 374 -11.36 -21.92 26.58
C TYR A 374 -10.78 -23.20 27.18
N THR A 375 -10.53 -24.20 26.33
CA THR A 375 -9.82 -25.43 26.76
C THR A 375 -8.31 -25.20 26.90
N ALA A 376 -7.62 -26.19 27.51
CA ALA A 376 -6.18 -26.17 27.72
C ALA A 376 -5.38 -25.90 26.42
N ALA A 377 -5.79 -26.47 25.29
CA ALA A 377 -5.11 -26.30 24.00
C ALA A 377 -4.97 -24.83 23.57
N VAL A 378 -5.95 -23.98 23.90
CA VAL A 378 -5.93 -22.54 23.61
C VAL A 378 -5.33 -21.76 24.77
N THR A 379 -5.63 -22.09 26.02
CA THR A 379 -5.11 -21.34 27.19
C THR A 379 -3.61 -21.52 27.42
N GLU A 380 -3.03 -22.65 26.99
CA GLU A 380 -1.57 -22.90 27.03
C GLU A 380 -0.83 -22.19 25.90
N ALA A 381 -1.53 -21.84 24.82
CA ALA A 381 -0.98 -21.14 23.68
C ALA A 381 -1.12 -19.63 23.80
N PHE A 382 -2.30 -19.17 24.23
CA PHE A 382 -2.68 -17.77 24.25
C PHE A 382 -3.08 -17.34 25.67
N SER A 383 -2.38 -16.33 26.18
CA SER A 383 -2.71 -15.68 27.45
C SER A 383 -3.99 -14.85 27.36
N ARG A 384 -4.33 -14.38 26.15
CA ARG A 384 -5.53 -13.57 25.91
C ARG A 384 -6.12 -13.84 24.54
N VAL A 385 -7.44 -13.95 24.52
CA VAL A 385 -8.26 -13.99 23.30
C VAL A 385 -9.34 -12.91 23.39
N ARG A 386 -9.44 -12.07 22.38
CA ARG A 386 -10.46 -11.01 22.27
C ARG A 386 -11.19 -11.11 20.94
N LEU A 387 -12.50 -10.90 21.00
CA LEU A 387 -13.36 -10.88 19.83
C LEU A 387 -13.55 -9.43 19.42
N VAL A 388 -13.23 -9.11 18.17
CA VAL A 388 -13.42 -7.78 17.60
C VAL A 388 -14.67 -7.82 16.73
N GLU A 389 -15.80 -7.42 17.31
CA GLU A 389 -17.11 -7.51 16.66
C GLU A 389 -17.32 -6.43 15.62
N LEU A 390 -16.69 -5.27 15.83
CA LEU A 390 -16.67 -4.17 14.88
C LEU A 390 -15.29 -3.53 14.91
N LEU A 391 -14.70 -3.35 13.73
CA LEU A 391 -13.39 -2.74 13.52
C LEU A 391 -13.47 -1.79 12.34
N ARG A 392 -13.29 -0.49 12.56
CA ARG A 392 -13.00 0.45 11.47
C ARG A 392 -11.50 0.55 11.25
N GLU A 393 -11.04 0.19 10.05
CA GLU A 393 -9.67 0.45 9.59
C GLU A 393 -9.68 1.53 8.51
N THR A 394 -8.80 2.51 8.65
CA THR A 394 -8.54 3.52 7.60
C THR A 394 -7.21 3.19 6.92
N ARG A 395 -7.18 3.17 5.58
CA ARG A 395 -5.96 2.94 4.78
C ARG A 395 -5.72 4.11 3.85
N ALA A 396 -4.56 4.75 3.95
CA ALA A 396 -4.20 5.93 3.19
C ALA A 396 -2.94 5.72 2.34
N LEU A 397 -3.00 6.08 1.06
CA LEU A 397 -1.84 6.09 0.17
C LEU A 397 -1.10 7.42 0.35
N TRP A 398 0.16 7.36 0.79
CA TRP A 398 0.99 8.54 1.02
C TRP A 398 2.16 8.69 0.04
N GLY A 399 2.44 7.65 -0.75
CA GLY A 399 3.48 7.65 -1.77
C GLY A 399 3.55 6.33 -2.53
N PHE A 400 4.59 6.16 -3.34
CA PHE A 400 4.94 4.88 -3.95
C PHE A 400 6.43 4.85 -4.28
N THR A 401 7.00 3.66 -4.41
CA THR A 401 8.37 3.43 -4.93
C THR A 401 8.35 2.57 -6.18
N ARG A 402 9.51 2.47 -6.85
CA ARG A 402 9.75 1.59 -8.00
C ARG A 402 11.12 0.94 -7.81
N LEU A 403 11.33 -0.22 -8.44
CA LEU A 403 12.51 -1.08 -8.33
C LEU A 403 12.71 -1.72 -6.95
N THR A 404 12.74 -0.91 -5.91
CA THR A 404 12.96 -1.33 -4.52
C THR A 404 11.94 -0.69 -3.59
N SER A 405 11.64 -1.36 -2.49
CA SER A 405 10.86 -0.82 -1.36
C SER A 405 11.78 -0.01 -0.44
N ALA A 406 12.51 0.96 -1.00
CA ALA A 406 13.43 1.80 -0.23
C ALA A 406 12.67 2.76 0.71
N ASP A 407 13.31 3.13 1.81
CA ASP A 407 12.76 4.09 2.77
C ASP A 407 12.60 5.45 2.12
N LEU A 408 11.35 5.79 1.83
CA LEU A 408 11.00 7.09 1.29
C LEU A 408 10.53 7.97 2.45
N LYS A 409 11.14 9.15 2.62
CA LYS A 409 10.62 10.12 3.59
C LYS A 409 9.22 10.57 3.20
N LEU A 410 8.37 10.82 4.19
CA LEU A 410 6.97 11.21 4.00
C LEU A 410 6.81 12.37 2.99
N ARG A 411 7.68 13.39 3.09
CA ARG A 411 7.67 14.55 2.18
C ARG A 411 7.86 14.16 0.71
N GLU A 412 8.81 13.28 0.43
CA GLU A 412 9.09 12.83 -0.94
C GLU A 412 7.99 11.91 -1.46
N GLY A 413 7.40 11.07 -0.60
CA GLY A 413 6.22 10.28 -0.92
C GLY A 413 5.06 11.15 -1.38
N LYS A 414 4.71 12.17 -0.59
CA LYS A 414 3.63 13.12 -0.93
C LYS A 414 3.89 13.87 -2.23
N LYS A 415 5.14 14.30 -2.46
CA LYS A 415 5.56 15.00 -3.68
C LYS A 415 5.37 14.14 -4.94
N ARG A 416 5.41 12.80 -4.83
CA ARG A 416 5.13 11.90 -5.96
C ARG A 416 3.64 11.84 -6.32
N LEU A 417 2.74 12.17 -5.39
CA LEU A 417 1.30 12.04 -5.62
C LEU A 417 0.67 13.26 -6.34
N ARG A 418 1.35 14.39 -6.40
CA ARG A 418 0.82 15.63 -6.99
C ARG A 418 1.91 16.56 -7.49
N LEU A 419 1.56 17.46 -8.39
CA LEU A 419 2.45 18.48 -8.92
C LEU A 419 2.52 19.71 -8.00
N SER A 420 1.37 20.18 -7.52
CA SER A 420 1.28 21.42 -6.75
C SER A 420 1.58 21.17 -5.27
N GLN A 421 2.41 22.03 -4.68
CA GLN A 421 2.50 22.10 -3.22
C GLN A 421 1.20 22.68 -2.69
N VAL A 422 0.63 22.01 -1.69
CA VAL A 422 -0.63 22.40 -1.09
C VAL A 422 -0.34 22.99 0.29
N ALA A 423 -1.04 24.08 0.64
CA ALA A 423 -0.95 24.64 1.99
C ALA A 423 -1.35 23.57 3.02
N PRO A 424 -0.75 23.55 4.23
CA PRO A 424 -0.99 22.49 5.22
C PRO A 424 -2.47 22.22 5.52
N ASN A 425 -3.30 23.27 5.57
CA ASN A 425 -4.74 23.19 5.81
C ASN A 425 -5.57 22.60 4.65
N ARG A 426 -4.96 22.39 3.49
CA ARG A 426 -5.58 21.80 2.29
C ARG A 426 -4.89 20.51 1.89
N ASP A 427 -3.86 20.08 2.62
CA ASP A 427 -3.08 18.89 2.30
C ASP A 427 -3.86 17.63 2.65
N TRP A 428 -4.38 16.95 1.64
CA TRP A 428 -5.22 15.76 1.80
C TRP A 428 -4.60 14.53 1.15
N LEU A 429 -4.84 13.33 1.68
CA LEU A 429 -4.40 12.08 1.03
C LEU A 429 -5.58 11.19 0.65
N PRO A 430 -5.49 10.41 -0.45
CA PRO A 430 -6.53 9.47 -0.81
C PRO A 430 -6.51 8.32 0.21
N ALA A 431 -7.69 7.99 0.74
CA ALA A 431 -7.86 6.91 1.68
C ALA A 431 -9.22 6.23 1.51
N TYR A 432 -9.36 5.06 2.09
CA TYR A 432 -10.64 4.39 2.24
C TYR A 432 -10.76 3.80 3.63
N THR A 433 -12.01 3.67 4.08
CA THR A 433 -12.36 3.00 5.33
C THR A 433 -12.96 1.65 5.03
N VAL A 434 -12.59 0.66 5.83
CA VAL A 434 -13.16 -0.68 5.83
C VAL A 434 -13.71 -0.93 7.23
N ASN A 435 -14.95 -1.38 7.29
CA ASN A 435 -15.52 -1.90 8.53
C ASN A 435 -15.45 -3.43 8.47
N GLY A 436 -15.01 -4.03 9.56
CA GLY A 436 -14.70 -5.44 9.63
C GLY A 436 -14.95 -6.05 10.99
N GLU A 437 -14.66 -7.33 11.08
CA GLU A 437 -14.60 -8.11 12.32
C GLU A 437 -13.23 -8.79 12.42
N GLY A 438 -12.88 -9.30 13.60
CA GLY A 438 -11.60 -9.97 13.80
C GLY A 438 -11.45 -10.73 15.11
N ILE A 439 -10.31 -11.40 15.24
CA ILE A 439 -9.89 -12.15 16.42
C ILE A 439 -8.50 -11.64 16.80
N TYR A 440 -8.37 -11.16 18.03
CA TYR A 440 -7.09 -10.77 18.61
C TYR A 440 -6.60 -11.86 19.57
N LEU A 441 -5.34 -12.25 19.40
CA LEU A 441 -4.67 -13.30 20.16
C LEU A 441 -3.36 -12.76 20.73
N GLU A 442 -3.11 -13.00 22.00
CA GLU A 442 -1.85 -12.68 22.69
C GLU A 442 -1.22 -14.01 23.14
N LEU A 443 0.03 -14.27 22.74
CA LEU A 443 0.76 -15.47 23.15
C LEU A 443 1.00 -15.49 24.66
N GLU A 444 1.29 -16.67 25.21
CA GLU A 444 1.75 -16.77 26.60
C GLU A 444 3.17 -16.17 26.74
N PRO A 445 3.34 -15.06 27.47
CA PRO A 445 4.61 -14.32 27.51
C PRO A 445 5.76 -15.03 28.23
N THR A 446 5.50 -15.77 29.30
CA THR A 446 6.51 -16.50 30.07
C THR A 446 7.08 -17.68 29.27
N ARG A 447 6.22 -18.45 28.60
CA ARG A 447 6.65 -19.54 27.70
C ARG A 447 7.43 -18.99 26.52
N LEU A 448 6.94 -17.89 25.93
CA LEU A 448 7.60 -17.21 24.82
C LEU A 448 9.00 -16.70 25.17
N GLN A 449 9.14 -16.03 26.31
CA GLN A 449 10.45 -15.55 26.77
C GLN A 449 11.45 -16.69 27.00
N ALA A 450 11.02 -17.83 27.53
CA ALA A 450 11.89 -19.00 27.70
C ALA A 450 12.32 -19.59 26.35
N TRP A 451 11.38 -19.79 25.43
CA TRP A 451 11.65 -20.37 24.11
C TRP A 451 12.57 -19.49 23.25
N GLU A 452 12.46 -18.16 23.34
CA GLU A 452 13.32 -17.22 22.60
C GLU A 452 14.81 -17.31 22.99
N GLN A 453 15.12 -17.85 24.17
CA GLN A 453 16.50 -18.03 24.66
C GLN A 453 17.11 -19.37 24.25
N GLU A 454 16.33 -20.28 23.66
CA GLU A 454 16.83 -21.60 23.25
C GLU A 454 17.85 -21.47 22.10
N PRO A 455 19.04 -22.08 22.20
CA PRO A 455 20.10 -21.90 21.19
C PRO A 455 19.67 -22.25 19.77
N GLY A 456 18.88 -23.31 19.59
CA GLY A 456 18.39 -23.73 18.27
C GLY A 456 17.41 -22.74 17.65
N VAL A 457 16.63 -22.04 18.47
CA VAL A 457 15.69 -20.99 18.04
C VAL A 457 16.45 -19.74 17.59
N ILE A 458 17.43 -19.31 18.40
CA ILE A 458 18.30 -18.16 18.09
C ILE A 458 19.08 -18.40 16.79
N GLU A 459 19.69 -19.57 16.64
CA GLU A 459 20.45 -19.93 15.44
C GLU A 459 19.55 -19.89 14.19
N ARG A 460 18.36 -20.49 14.29
CA ARG A 460 17.41 -20.58 13.18
C ARG A 460 16.86 -19.21 12.78
N ALA A 461 16.46 -18.37 13.73
CA ALA A 461 16.05 -16.99 13.45
C ALA A 461 17.22 -16.15 12.88
N GLY A 462 18.44 -16.39 13.38
CA GLY A 462 19.67 -15.76 12.91
C GLY A 462 19.93 -15.96 11.42
N LEU A 463 19.55 -17.10 10.84
CA LEU A 463 19.64 -17.35 9.40
C LEU A 463 18.83 -16.34 8.58
N LEU A 464 17.64 -15.97 9.06
CA LEU A 464 16.77 -14.99 8.40
C LEU A 464 17.29 -13.57 8.61
N ALA A 465 17.73 -13.24 9.83
CA ALA A 465 18.32 -11.94 10.13
C ALA A 465 19.57 -11.64 9.28
N GLN A 466 20.48 -12.61 9.14
CA GLN A 466 21.69 -12.47 8.32
C GLN A 466 21.38 -12.23 6.83
N ARG A 467 20.36 -12.92 6.30
CA ARG A 467 19.92 -12.74 4.90
C ARG A 467 19.32 -11.37 4.68
N TYR A 468 18.47 -10.94 5.60
CA TYR A 468 17.88 -9.62 5.55
C TYR A 468 18.95 -8.53 5.58
N GLU A 469 19.94 -8.66 6.46
CA GLU A 469 21.05 -7.71 6.55
C GLU A 469 21.89 -7.67 5.26
N ALA A 470 22.18 -8.83 4.64
CA ALA A 470 22.87 -8.85 3.34
C ALA A 470 22.09 -8.10 2.24
N ILE A 471 20.76 -8.23 2.23
CA ILE A 471 19.89 -7.55 1.25
C ILE A 471 19.76 -6.06 1.58
N ARG A 472 19.69 -5.73 2.87
CA ARG A 472 19.69 -4.37 3.37
C ARG A 472 20.95 -3.62 2.94
N GLN A 473 22.13 -4.24 3.03
CA GLN A 473 23.40 -3.65 2.60
C GLN A 473 23.42 -3.36 1.09
N ILE A 474 22.77 -4.20 0.28
CA ILE A 474 22.67 -4.02 -1.16
C ILE A 474 21.64 -2.93 -1.53
N ARG A 475 20.50 -2.90 -0.83
CA ARG A 475 19.33 -2.07 -1.20
C ARG A 475 19.15 -0.79 -0.38
N GLY A 476 19.95 -0.58 0.67
CA GLY A 476 19.79 0.54 1.61
C GLY A 476 18.43 0.56 2.33
N SER A 477 17.93 -0.61 2.73
CA SER A 477 16.62 -0.75 3.41
C SER A 477 16.67 -0.41 4.91
N ALA A 478 15.50 -0.16 5.52
CA ALA A 478 15.38 0.07 6.96
C ALA A 478 15.97 -1.06 7.79
N GLU A 479 16.49 -0.68 8.96
CA GLU A 479 16.76 -1.65 10.01
C GLU A 479 15.45 -2.26 10.48
N ARG A 480 15.40 -3.59 10.54
CA ARG A 480 14.28 -4.33 11.08
C ARG A 480 14.85 -5.43 11.95
N ASP A 481 14.46 -5.45 13.22
CA ASP A 481 14.84 -6.53 14.11
C ASP A 481 14.03 -7.79 13.78
N ILE A 482 14.70 -8.79 13.23
CA ILE A 482 14.11 -10.08 12.87
C ILE A 482 14.27 -11.02 14.07
N SER A 483 13.46 -10.77 15.09
CA SER A 483 13.44 -11.58 16.31
C SER A 483 12.72 -12.91 16.10
N PRO A 484 13.05 -13.97 16.88
CA PRO A 484 12.27 -15.20 16.88
C PRO A 484 10.77 -14.95 17.14
N ARG A 485 10.46 -13.96 18.00
CA ARG A 485 9.11 -13.48 18.28
C ARG A 485 8.35 -13.09 17.02
N LEU A 486 8.99 -12.26 16.18
CA LEU A 486 8.40 -11.77 14.94
C LEU A 486 8.08 -12.93 14.01
N ILE A 487 9.05 -13.82 13.78
CA ILE A 487 8.90 -14.96 12.87
C ILE A 487 7.77 -15.89 13.36
N LEU A 488 7.73 -16.18 14.66
CA LEU A 488 6.71 -17.04 15.26
C LEU A 488 5.31 -16.43 15.10
N ILE A 489 5.09 -15.21 15.58
CA ILE A 489 3.78 -14.55 15.54
C ILE A 489 3.29 -14.36 14.11
N HIS A 490 4.19 -13.94 13.21
CA HIS A 490 3.87 -13.79 11.80
C HIS A 490 3.49 -15.14 11.15
N THR A 491 4.25 -16.19 11.43
CA THR A 491 3.93 -17.54 10.90
C THR A 491 2.61 -18.07 11.47
N ILE A 492 2.34 -17.86 12.76
CA ILE A 492 1.07 -18.23 13.39
C ILE A 492 -0.11 -17.49 12.72
N ALA A 493 0.03 -16.19 12.46
CA ALA A 493 -0.99 -15.42 11.78
C ALA A 493 -1.29 -16.02 10.38
N HIS A 494 -0.26 -16.42 9.65
CA HIS A 494 -0.39 -17.06 8.34
C HIS A 494 -1.14 -18.41 8.37
N ILE A 495 -0.73 -19.33 9.25
CA ILE A 495 -1.37 -20.66 9.34
C ILE A 495 -2.82 -20.53 9.85
N LEU A 496 -3.08 -19.63 10.80
CA LEU A 496 -4.43 -19.37 11.30
C LEU A 496 -5.31 -18.74 10.22
N MET A 497 -4.79 -17.77 9.45
CA MET A 497 -5.55 -17.20 8.34
C MET A 497 -5.92 -18.26 7.31
N ASN A 498 -4.98 -19.13 6.92
CA ASN A 498 -5.26 -20.24 5.99
C ASN A 498 -6.37 -21.16 6.52
N GLN A 499 -6.32 -21.53 7.80
CA GLN A 499 -7.38 -22.35 8.40
C GLN A 499 -8.72 -21.61 8.49
N LEU A 500 -8.72 -20.34 8.90
CA LEU A 500 -9.93 -19.52 9.01
C LEU A 500 -10.58 -19.28 7.64
N ILE A 501 -9.79 -19.10 6.58
CA ILE A 501 -10.27 -19.03 5.20
C ILE A 501 -11.03 -20.30 4.83
N PHE A 502 -10.44 -21.47 5.14
CA PHE A 502 -11.07 -22.76 4.85
C PHE A 502 -12.38 -22.96 5.62
N GLU A 503 -12.40 -22.67 6.92
CA GLU A 503 -13.57 -22.86 7.80
C GLU A 503 -14.70 -21.86 7.53
N CYS A 504 -14.35 -20.60 7.26
CA CYS A 504 -15.34 -19.53 7.06
C CYS A 504 -15.79 -19.39 5.60
N GLY A 505 -15.06 -19.97 4.64
CA GLY A 505 -15.30 -19.80 3.21
C GLY A 505 -14.97 -18.41 2.68
N TYR A 506 -14.14 -17.63 3.40
CA TYR A 506 -13.65 -16.34 2.91
C TYR A 506 -12.78 -16.52 1.67
N SER A 507 -12.71 -15.51 0.81
CA SER A 507 -11.65 -15.49 -0.20
C SER A 507 -10.28 -15.33 0.47
N THR A 508 -9.22 -15.88 -0.12
CA THR A 508 -7.86 -15.78 0.44
C THR A 508 -7.37 -14.35 0.61
N ALA A 509 -7.92 -13.40 -0.16
CA ALA A 509 -7.59 -11.98 -0.08
C ALA A 509 -8.52 -11.18 0.86
N SER A 510 -9.50 -11.83 1.50
CA SER A 510 -10.48 -11.17 2.37
C SER A 510 -10.03 -11.04 3.82
N LEU A 511 -8.99 -11.76 4.24
CA LEU A 511 -8.40 -11.64 5.58
C LEU A 511 -7.07 -10.91 5.52
N ARG A 512 -6.74 -10.20 6.60
CA ARG A 512 -5.46 -9.52 6.80
C ARG A 512 -5.01 -9.66 8.25
N GLU A 513 -3.71 -9.66 8.43
CA GLU A 513 -3.10 -9.61 9.75
C GLU A 513 -2.69 -8.21 10.18
N ARG A 514 -2.53 -8.04 11.48
CA ARG A 514 -1.83 -6.92 12.09
C ARG A 514 -1.00 -7.45 13.24
N LEU A 515 0.31 -7.21 13.16
CA LEU A 515 1.28 -7.79 14.10
C LEU A 515 1.64 -6.78 15.19
N PHE A 516 1.60 -7.21 16.44
CA PHE A 516 2.01 -6.44 17.62
C PHE A 516 3.20 -7.15 18.26
N VAL A 517 4.39 -6.83 17.75
CA VAL A 517 5.64 -7.48 18.16
C VAL A 517 6.60 -6.43 18.66
N ASP A 518 7.02 -6.60 19.91
CA ASP A 518 8.06 -5.80 20.54
C ASP A 518 8.87 -6.70 21.47
N PRO A 519 10.17 -6.92 21.20
CA PRO A 519 11.03 -7.74 22.02
C PRO A 519 11.47 -7.06 23.34
N ASP A 520 11.15 -5.78 23.56
CA ASP A 520 11.48 -5.05 24.79
C ASP A 520 10.98 -5.80 26.04
N GLN A 521 11.84 -5.91 27.05
CA GLN A 521 11.53 -6.57 28.32
C GLN A 521 10.64 -5.71 29.23
N GLU A 522 10.68 -4.38 29.11
CA GLU A 522 9.87 -3.50 29.94
C GLU A 522 8.42 -3.43 29.47
N ARG A 523 8.20 -3.46 28.16
CA ARG A 523 6.86 -3.33 27.55
C ARG A 523 6.65 -4.30 26.38
N PRO A 524 6.76 -5.62 26.60
CA PRO A 524 6.71 -6.60 25.54
C PRO A 524 5.34 -6.60 24.84
N MET A 525 5.38 -6.73 23.51
CA MET A 525 4.20 -7.01 22.70
C MET A 525 4.38 -8.37 22.01
N ALA A 526 3.40 -9.25 22.20
CA ALA A 526 3.37 -10.59 21.63
C ALA A 526 1.96 -10.95 21.15
N GLY A 527 1.35 -10.04 20.40
CA GLY A 527 -0.03 -10.17 19.94
C GLY A 527 -0.16 -10.13 18.42
N LEU A 528 -1.26 -10.69 17.93
CA LEU A 528 -1.69 -10.57 16.54
C LEU A 528 -3.19 -10.35 16.46
N LEU A 529 -3.62 -9.63 15.44
CA LEU A 529 -5.02 -9.46 15.08
C LEU A 529 -5.23 -9.99 13.66
N ILE A 530 -6.16 -10.92 13.50
CA ILE A 530 -6.65 -11.36 12.19
C ILE A 530 -8.03 -10.74 11.99
N TYR A 531 -8.22 -10.02 10.88
CA TYR A 531 -9.45 -9.28 10.63
C TYR A 531 -9.81 -9.24 9.15
N THR A 532 -11.06 -8.91 8.86
CA THR A 532 -11.56 -8.81 7.49
C THR A 532 -11.04 -7.55 6.79
N ALA A 533 -10.53 -7.70 5.58
CA ALA A 533 -9.86 -6.66 4.78
C ALA A 533 -10.73 -6.00 3.71
N ALA A 534 -11.95 -6.50 3.47
CA ALA A 534 -12.90 -5.98 2.48
C ALA A 534 -14.31 -5.88 3.10
N GLY A 535 -14.98 -4.75 2.93
CA GLY A 535 -16.31 -4.48 3.52
C GLY A 535 -17.44 -4.42 2.48
N ASP A 536 -17.14 -4.63 1.21
CA ASP A 536 -17.94 -4.10 0.09
C ASP A 536 -18.74 -5.16 -0.70
N ALA A 537 -18.65 -6.46 -0.39
CA ALA A 537 -19.38 -7.49 -1.16
C ALA A 537 -19.96 -8.63 -0.31
N GLU A 538 -19.34 -8.95 0.83
CA GLU A 538 -19.75 -10.00 1.75
C GLU A 538 -19.84 -9.34 3.12
N GLY A 539 -21.04 -8.98 3.56
CA GLY A 539 -21.21 -8.37 4.88
C GLY A 539 -20.56 -9.22 5.96
N THR A 540 -19.98 -8.59 6.99
CA THR A 540 -19.44 -9.27 8.19
C THR A 540 -20.56 -10.05 8.86
N MET A 541 -20.75 -11.32 8.48
CA MET A 541 -21.80 -12.19 9.04
C MET A 541 -21.45 -12.71 10.45
N GLY A 542 -20.42 -12.17 11.09
CA GLY A 542 -19.94 -12.64 12.38
C GLY A 542 -19.11 -13.92 12.23
N GLY A 543 -18.51 -14.16 11.06
CA GLY A 543 -17.80 -15.40 10.74
C GLY A 543 -16.57 -15.57 11.63
N LEU A 544 -15.67 -14.57 11.61
CA LEU A 544 -14.47 -14.58 12.45
C LEU A 544 -14.81 -14.54 13.93
N VAL A 545 -15.74 -13.67 14.34
CA VAL A 545 -16.15 -13.59 15.76
C VAL A 545 -16.70 -14.94 16.25
N ARG A 546 -17.47 -15.64 15.41
CA ARG A 546 -17.97 -16.97 15.73
C ARG A 546 -16.85 -17.99 15.86
N MET A 547 -15.85 -17.96 14.97
CA MET A 547 -14.71 -18.86 15.04
C MET A 547 -13.80 -18.58 16.24
N GLY A 548 -13.73 -17.33 16.70
CA GLY A 548 -12.99 -16.96 17.90
C GLY A 548 -13.64 -17.41 19.21
N ARG A 549 -14.91 -17.85 19.22
CA ARG A 549 -15.60 -18.29 20.45
C ARG A 549 -15.10 -19.65 20.95
N PRO A 550 -15.19 -19.91 22.26
CA PRO A 550 -14.87 -21.22 22.83
C PRO A 550 -15.64 -22.36 22.15
N GLY A 551 -14.96 -23.49 21.97
CA GLY A 551 -15.38 -24.66 21.22
C GLY A 551 -15.06 -24.60 19.72
N ASN A 552 -15.00 -23.42 19.11
CA ASN A 552 -14.63 -23.27 17.70
C ASN A 552 -13.15 -22.94 17.54
N LEU A 553 -12.64 -22.00 18.34
CA LEU A 553 -11.24 -21.56 18.24
C LEU A 553 -10.27 -22.72 18.50
N GLU A 554 -10.61 -23.59 19.44
CA GLU A 554 -9.87 -24.82 19.75
C GLU A 554 -9.72 -25.70 18.51
N ARG A 555 -10.82 -25.94 17.78
CA ARG A 555 -10.80 -26.77 16.56
C ARG A 555 -9.98 -26.13 15.46
N VAL A 556 -10.12 -24.82 15.26
CA VAL A 556 -9.33 -24.06 14.29
C VAL A 556 -7.85 -24.14 14.64
N TRP A 557 -7.52 -23.97 15.91
CA TRP A 557 -6.15 -23.96 16.38
C TRP A 557 -5.48 -25.32 16.24
N GLU A 558 -6.15 -26.38 16.68
CA GLU A 558 -5.67 -27.76 16.53
C GLU A 558 -5.50 -28.15 15.06
N ALA A 559 -6.46 -27.78 14.20
CA ALA A 559 -6.37 -28.02 12.77
C ALA A 559 -5.22 -27.25 12.12
N ALA A 560 -5.05 -25.96 12.47
CA ALA A 560 -3.96 -25.14 11.95
C ALA A 560 -2.57 -25.69 12.33
N LEU A 561 -2.42 -26.19 13.57
CA LEU A 561 -1.18 -26.84 14.01
C LEU A 561 -0.95 -28.17 13.28
N ALA A 562 -1.99 -28.99 13.12
CA ALA A 562 -1.90 -30.25 12.39
C ALA A 562 -1.49 -30.03 10.93
N ASP A 563 -2.10 -29.07 10.25
CA ASP A 563 -1.77 -28.69 8.87
C ASP A 563 -0.38 -28.07 8.77
N ALA A 564 0.05 -27.28 9.76
CA ALA A 564 1.43 -26.77 9.82
C ALA A 564 2.47 -27.88 9.98
N GLY A 565 2.10 -29.06 10.47
CA GLY A 565 2.95 -30.25 10.58
C GLY A 565 3.39 -30.83 9.24
N TRP A 566 2.65 -30.62 8.15
CA TRP A 566 2.91 -31.27 6.86
C TRP A 566 2.78 -30.32 5.66
N CYS A 567 3.72 -30.41 4.73
CA CYS A 567 3.64 -29.71 3.44
C CYS A 567 3.77 -30.70 2.29
N SER A 568 2.98 -30.51 1.22
CA SER A 568 3.06 -31.31 -0.01
C SER A 568 4.44 -31.30 -0.67
N THR A 569 5.26 -30.29 -0.34
CA THR A 569 6.59 -30.05 -0.89
C THR A 569 7.69 -30.50 0.09
N ASP A 570 7.35 -31.21 1.16
CA ASP A 570 8.37 -31.81 2.03
C ASP A 570 9.07 -32.99 1.35
N PRO A 571 10.38 -33.19 1.61
CA PRO A 571 11.24 -32.48 2.57
C PRO A 571 11.84 -31.17 2.02
N ILE A 572 11.64 -30.82 0.75
CA ILE A 572 12.27 -29.64 0.11
C ILE A 572 11.89 -28.36 0.84
N CYS A 573 10.61 -28.21 1.20
CA CYS A 573 10.14 -27.01 1.90
C CYS A 573 10.81 -26.84 3.28
N MET A 574 10.95 -27.90 4.07
CA MET A 574 11.46 -27.81 5.44
C MET A 574 12.98 -27.94 5.56
N GLU A 575 13.60 -28.83 4.78
CA GLU A 575 15.04 -29.09 4.83
C GLU A 575 15.83 -28.20 3.87
N THR A 576 15.47 -28.22 2.59
CA THR A 576 16.17 -27.39 1.58
C THR A 576 15.81 -25.91 1.72
N GLY A 577 14.64 -25.61 2.29
CA GLY A 577 14.23 -24.25 2.66
C GLY A 577 15.17 -23.56 3.66
N GLN A 578 16.04 -24.28 4.36
CA GLN A 578 17.11 -23.68 5.19
C GLN A 578 18.07 -22.81 4.37
N ALA A 579 18.21 -23.10 3.07
CA ALA A 579 18.99 -22.28 2.14
C ALA A 579 18.29 -20.96 1.74
N GLY A 580 17.11 -20.68 2.30
CA GLY A 580 16.29 -19.52 2.02
C GLY A 580 15.39 -19.72 0.80
N GLN A 581 14.11 -19.41 0.96
CA GLN A 581 13.12 -19.43 -0.11
C GLN A 581 12.19 -18.21 -0.03
N GLY A 582 11.28 -18.09 -1.01
CA GLY A 582 10.32 -16.98 -1.08
C GLY A 582 10.94 -15.64 -1.46
N PRO A 583 10.22 -14.54 -1.24
CA PRO A 583 10.69 -13.19 -1.52
C PRO A 583 12.00 -12.92 -0.78
N ASP A 584 12.99 -12.40 -1.50
CA ASP A 584 14.31 -12.06 -0.95
C ASP A 584 15.05 -13.25 -0.30
N SER A 585 14.61 -14.49 -0.56
CA SER A 585 15.11 -15.69 0.15
C SER A 585 15.00 -15.59 1.67
N CYS A 586 14.05 -14.79 2.17
CA CYS A 586 13.85 -14.47 3.59
C CYS A 586 12.81 -15.39 4.27
N ASN A 587 12.55 -16.58 3.74
CA ASN A 587 11.72 -17.61 4.39
C ASN A 587 12.52 -18.91 4.58
N LEU A 588 12.23 -19.64 5.66
CA LEU A 588 12.77 -20.98 5.90
C LEU A 588 11.75 -22.04 5.52
N ALA A 589 10.99 -22.65 6.44
CA ALA A 589 9.98 -23.65 6.10
C ALA A 589 8.61 -23.01 5.75
N ALA A 590 8.56 -22.20 4.68
CA ALA A 590 7.35 -21.55 4.20
C ALA A 590 7.32 -21.42 2.67
N CYS A 591 6.31 -22.03 2.04
CA CYS A 591 6.08 -21.99 0.59
C CYS A 591 4.59 -21.76 0.26
N HIS A 592 4.28 -21.62 -1.03
CA HIS A 592 2.90 -21.35 -1.50
C HIS A 592 1.91 -22.46 -1.12
N SER A 593 2.38 -23.68 -0.87
CA SER A 593 1.51 -24.79 -0.48
C SER A 593 1.12 -24.78 1.00
N CYS A 594 1.83 -24.03 1.87
CA CYS A 594 1.64 -24.16 3.33
C CYS A 594 1.45 -22.82 4.06
N ALA A 595 2.16 -21.76 3.67
CA ALA A 595 2.24 -20.55 4.50
C ALA A 595 2.11 -19.23 3.75
N LEU A 596 2.40 -19.18 2.44
CA LEU A 596 2.30 -17.89 1.73
C LEU A 596 0.84 -17.47 1.52
N LEU A 597 0.58 -16.17 1.69
CA LEU A 597 -0.72 -15.54 1.51
C LEU A 597 -0.70 -14.56 0.33
N PRO A 598 -1.86 -14.06 -0.15
CA PRO A 598 -1.89 -12.94 -1.06
C PRO A 598 -1.15 -11.71 -0.46
N GLU A 599 -0.45 -10.94 -1.30
CA GLU A 599 0.33 -9.76 -0.86
C GLU A 599 -0.52 -8.71 -0.12
N THR A 600 -1.83 -8.66 -0.39
CA THR A 600 -2.76 -7.73 0.27
C THR A 600 -3.12 -8.14 1.70
N SER A 601 -2.78 -9.36 2.12
CA SER A 601 -3.13 -9.94 3.42
C SER A 601 -2.00 -9.89 4.45
N CYS A 602 -0.75 -9.83 4.01
CA CYS A 602 0.45 -9.85 4.85
C CYS A 602 1.07 -8.45 4.98
N GLU A 603 1.42 -8.02 6.19
CA GLU A 603 2.10 -6.71 6.41
C GLU A 603 3.59 -6.77 6.05
N GLU A 604 4.22 -7.96 6.13
CA GLU A 604 5.65 -8.16 5.87
C GLU A 604 5.98 -8.63 4.43
N PHE A 605 4.98 -8.63 3.54
CA PHE A 605 5.09 -9.08 2.14
C PHE A 605 5.61 -10.52 1.99
N ASN A 606 5.07 -11.44 2.81
CA ASN A 606 5.44 -12.85 2.81
C ASN A 606 6.94 -13.11 3.08
N ARG A 607 7.60 -12.25 3.87
CA ARG A 607 8.99 -12.43 4.34
C ARG A 607 9.00 -12.82 5.80
N PHE A 608 10.06 -13.48 6.25
CA PHE A 608 10.25 -13.87 7.65
C PHE A 608 9.21 -14.90 8.13
N LEU A 609 9.02 -15.96 7.34
CA LEU A 609 8.10 -17.06 7.65
C LEU A 609 8.84 -18.38 7.86
N ASP A 610 8.42 -19.14 8.87
CA ASP A 610 8.99 -20.45 9.17
C ASP A 610 8.09 -21.32 10.06
N ARG A 611 7.39 -22.30 9.47
CA ARG A 611 6.57 -23.24 10.26
C ARG A 611 7.39 -24.14 11.18
N GLY A 612 8.70 -24.28 10.92
CA GLY A 612 9.60 -25.04 11.77
C GLY A 612 9.73 -24.45 13.18
N LEU A 613 9.57 -23.14 13.35
CA LEU A 613 9.51 -22.50 14.67
C LEU A 613 8.15 -22.66 15.36
N VAL A 614 7.10 -23.03 14.62
CA VAL A 614 5.77 -23.28 15.18
C VAL A 614 5.67 -24.72 15.70
N VAL A 615 5.91 -25.71 14.83
CA VAL A 615 5.66 -27.14 15.12
C VAL A 615 6.93 -27.99 15.23
N GLY A 616 8.11 -27.37 15.12
CA GLY A 616 9.38 -28.07 15.04
C GLY A 616 9.77 -28.45 13.61
N SER A 617 11.02 -28.88 13.44
CA SER A 617 11.54 -29.40 12.17
C SER A 617 11.60 -30.92 12.16
N LEU A 618 11.71 -31.51 10.96
CA LEU A 618 11.91 -32.97 10.81
C LEU A 618 13.16 -33.50 11.54
N LYS A 619 14.18 -32.65 11.75
CA LYS A 619 15.45 -33.03 12.39
C LYS A 619 15.47 -32.75 13.89
N ASP A 620 14.78 -31.71 14.29
CA ASP A 620 14.71 -31.25 15.68
C ASP A 620 13.30 -30.72 15.93
N SER A 621 12.52 -31.49 16.69
CA SER A 621 11.17 -31.09 17.12
C SER A 621 11.21 -30.09 18.28
N GLY A 622 12.33 -30.00 19.02
CA GLY A 622 12.46 -29.17 20.21
C GLY A 622 12.54 -27.67 19.93
N ILE A 623 12.82 -27.27 18.69
CA ILE A 623 12.77 -25.86 18.28
C ILE A 623 11.35 -25.32 18.09
N GLY A 624 10.36 -26.22 18.00
CA GLY A 624 8.95 -25.84 17.84
C GLY A 624 8.43 -25.17 19.11
N PHE A 625 7.68 -24.08 18.96
CA PHE A 625 7.04 -23.45 20.09
C PHE A 625 5.90 -24.31 20.65
N PHE A 626 5.13 -25.02 19.81
CA PHE A 626 3.94 -25.80 20.17
C PHE A 626 4.14 -27.31 20.19
#